data_AF-A0A956IMZ4-F1
#
_entry.id   AF-A0A956IMZ4-F1
#
_cell.length_a   1.000
_cell.length_b   1.000
_cell.length_c   1.000
_cell.angle_alpha   90.00
_cell.angle_beta   90.00
_cell.angle_gamma   90.00
#
_symmetry.space_group_name_H-M   'P 1'
#
loop_
_entity.id
_entity.type
_entity.pdbx_description
1 polymer ?
#
loop_
_entity_poly.entity_id
_entity_poly.type
_entity_poly.pdbx_seq_one_letter_code
_entity_poly.pdbx_strand_id
1 'polypeptide(L)'
;FGGAVVSASFLLAWAAEVAQVDVSASLATAVLALIAVLPEYAVDLYFAFTAGERPAYTAYAAANMTGSNRLLIGVGWPLVALLFAIGLRRRKRDVRPVRLRPRRRLELGFLMLAGLYAISVPVRSSLQLMDAVILLTLFVAYLWRTSRQEHEEPELVGLPAALAELPRTPRRAVVITVFIAAAAFIGLSAKPFADGLVEGGRRFGLDEFLLVQWLAPLSSEAPELIVAGILAVRGDDETALGTLLSSKVNQWTLLVGSLPLAYAAGGGGLTLHLDPRQNEEFLLTAGQALFAVALLLNLRLRTREALLLFATFAAQFVFPQENVRLWLAGAYGLLGVVLLAHHRSSLKPTLTAIAVEPSNEASP
;
A
#
# COMPACT_ATOMS: atom_id res chain seq x y z
N PHE A 1 2.68 -16.48 -16.07
CA PHE A 1 1.77 -15.99 -15.00
C PHE A 1 2.21 -14.65 -14.43
N GLY A 2 3.41 -14.52 -13.84
CA GLY A 2 3.88 -13.21 -13.33
C GLY A 2 3.82 -12.07 -14.36
N GLY A 3 4.28 -12.30 -15.59
CA GLY A 3 4.13 -11.30 -16.67
C GLY A 3 2.68 -10.94 -16.99
N ALA A 4 1.74 -11.88 -16.91
CA ALA A 4 0.31 -11.61 -17.11
C ALA A 4 -0.27 -10.76 -15.98
N VAL A 5 0.13 -11.02 -14.72
CA VAL A 5 -0.24 -10.20 -13.57
C VAL A 5 0.25 -8.78 -13.78
N VAL A 6 1.55 -8.58 -14.03
CA VAL A 6 2.16 -7.26 -14.25
C VAL A 6 1.48 -6.51 -15.41
N SER A 7 1.28 -7.18 -16.56
CA SER A 7 0.62 -6.56 -17.71
C SER A 7 -0.84 -6.19 -17.41
N ALA A 8 -1.59 -7.05 -16.72
CA ALA A 8 -2.96 -6.78 -16.31
C ALA A 8 -3.05 -5.61 -15.34
N SER A 9 -2.10 -5.47 -14.40
CA SER A 9 -2.02 -4.32 -13.51
C SER A 9 -1.82 -2.99 -14.26
N PHE A 10 -0.99 -2.96 -15.30
CA PHE A 10 -0.84 -1.76 -16.15
C PHE A 10 -2.14 -1.43 -16.89
N LEU A 11 -2.81 -2.44 -17.43
CA LEU A 11 -4.11 -2.28 -18.07
C LEU A 11 -5.15 -1.73 -17.08
N LEU A 12 -5.16 -2.23 -15.84
CA LEU A 12 -6.00 -1.71 -14.76
C LEU A 12 -5.67 -0.25 -14.45
N ALA A 13 -4.40 0.11 -14.28
CA ALA A 13 -3.98 1.48 -14.00
C ALA A 13 -4.42 2.46 -15.11
N TRP A 14 -4.30 2.07 -16.38
CA TRP A 14 -4.77 2.92 -17.48
C TRP A 14 -6.29 3.02 -17.54
N ALA A 15 -7.02 1.90 -17.40
CA ALA A 15 -8.48 1.93 -17.36
C ALA A 15 -8.98 2.75 -16.17
N ALA A 16 -8.28 2.67 -15.04
CA ALA A 16 -8.50 3.43 -13.83
C ALA A 16 -8.36 4.95 -14.07
N GLU A 17 -7.26 5.40 -14.64
CA GLU A 17 -7.05 6.81 -14.97
C GLU A 17 -8.14 7.34 -15.93
N VAL A 18 -8.48 6.60 -16.99
CA VAL A 18 -9.50 7.03 -17.96
C VAL A 18 -10.90 7.05 -17.34
N ALA A 19 -11.23 6.08 -16.46
CA ALA A 19 -12.53 5.99 -15.82
C ALA A 19 -12.88 7.24 -14.98
N GLN A 20 -11.87 7.94 -14.46
CA GLN A 20 -12.04 9.19 -13.70
C GLN A 20 -12.74 10.28 -14.52
N VAL A 21 -12.62 10.26 -15.85
CA VAL A 21 -13.30 11.20 -16.75
C VAL A 21 -14.82 10.99 -16.78
N ASP A 22 -15.27 9.75 -16.53
CA ASP A 22 -16.65 9.33 -16.77
C ASP A 22 -17.47 9.08 -15.50
N VAL A 23 -16.83 9.10 -14.34
CA VAL A 23 -17.36 8.62 -13.06
C VAL A 23 -17.29 9.74 -12.01
N SER A 24 -18.21 9.76 -11.04
CA SER A 24 -18.15 10.73 -9.96
C SER A 24 -16.84 10.58 -9.18
N ALA A 25 -16.28 11.70 -8.75
CA ALA A 25 -15.18 11.81 -7.81
C ALA A 25 -15.20 10.73 -6.71
N SER A 26 -16.35 10.63 -6.02
CA SER A 26 -16.59 9.66 -4.95
C SER A 26 -16.40 8.20 -5.37
N LEU A 27 -16.96 7.82 -6.52
CA LEU A 27 -16.91 6.45 -7.04
C LEU A 27 -15.55 6.15 -7.65
N ALA A 28 -14.92 7.14 -8.29
CA ALA A 28 -13.57 7.06 -8.80
C ALA A 28 -12.59 6.72 -7.65
N THR A 29 -12.53 7.53 -6.60
CA THR A 29 -11.64 7.26 -5.45
C THR A 29 -11.80 5.83 -4.91
N ALA A 30 -13.03 5.39 -4.65
CA ALA A 30 -13.28 4.09 -4.03
C ALA A 30 -12.92 2.91 -4.94
N VAL A 31 -13.34 2.96 -6.21
CA VAL A 31 -13.12 1.87 -7.17
C VAL A 31 -11.64 1.80 -7.56
N LEU A 32 -10.99 2.95 -7.76
CA LEU A 32 -9.60 3.00 -8.19
C LEU A 32 -8.64 2.58 -7.09
N ALA A 33 -8.91 2.99 -5.84
CA ALA A 33 -8.13 2.54 -4.69
C ALA A 33 -8.18 1.02 -4.53
N LEU A 34 -9.32 0.39 -4.80
CA LEU A 34 -9.45 -1.07 -4.75
C LEU A 34 -8.77 -1.75 -5.94
N ILE A 35 -8.97 -1.21 -7.15
CA ILE A 35 -8.50 -1.85 -8.38
C ILE A 35 -6.99 -1.75 -8.56
N ALA A 36 -6.36 -0.62 -8.19
CA ALA A 36 -4.93 -0.38 -8.42
C ALA A 36 -4.02 -1.44 -7.79
N VAL A 37 -4.47 -2.02 -6.67
CA VAL A 37 -3.74 -3.04 -5.92
C VAL A 37 -4.39 -4.42 -6.01
N LEU A 38 -5.41 -4.61 -6.87
CA LEU A 38 -6.09 -5.88 -7.07
C LEU A 38 -5.14 -7.09 -7.28
N PRO A 39 -4.01 -6.98 -8.02
CA PRO A 39 -3.01 -8.05 -8.11
C PRO A 39 -2.51 -8.54 -6.76
N GLU A 40 -2.22 -7.61 -5.85
CA GLU A 40 -1.74 -7.90 -4.50
C GLU A 40 -2.82 -8.63 -3.70
N TYR A 41 -4.06 -8.13 -3.74
CA TYR A 41 -5.20 -8.79 -3.10
C TYR A 41 -5.41 -10.20 -3.64
N ALA A 42 -5.35 -10.39 -4.95
CA ALA A 42 -5.61 -11.70 -5.54
C ALA A 42 -4.59 -12.75 -5.07
N VAL A 43 -3.32 -12.37 -4.91
CA VAL A 43 -2.26 -13.26 -4.42
C VAL A 43 -2.39 -13.50 -2.92
N ASP A 44 -2.60 -12.45 -2.13
CA ASP A 44 -2.66 -12.58 -0.67
C ASP A 44 -3.92 -13.29 -0.17
N LEU A 45 -5.07 -12.96 -0.77
CA LEU A 45 -6.34 -13.64 -0.48
C LEU A 45 -6.29 -15.10 -0.93
N TYR A 46 -5.57 -15.43 -2.00
CA TYR A 46 -5.35 -16.81 -2.39
C TYR A 46 -4.55 -17.57 -1.32
N PHE A 47 -3.48 -16.98 -0.77
CA PHE A 47 -2.74 -17.60 0.32
C PHE A 47 -3.62 -17.77 1.57
N ALA A 48 -4.35 -16.73 1.97
CA ALA A 48 -5.22 -16.78 3.14
C ALA A 48 -6.37 -17.80 2.97
N PHE A 49 -7.03 -17.82 1.82
CA PHE A 49 -8.06 -18.81 1.50
C PHE A 49 -7.50 -20.23 1.55
N THR A 50 -6.36 -20.46 0.90
CA THR A 50 -5.74 -21.80 0.89
C THR A 50 -5.26 -22.22 2.27
N ALA A 51 -4.92 -21.27 3.14
CA ALA A 51 -4.53 -21.54 4.53
C ALA A 51 -5.64 -22.20 5.36
N GLY A 52 -6.92 -22.01 5.00
CA GLY A 52 -8.04 -22.65 5.67
C GLY A 52 -8.01 -24.18 5.61
N GLU A 53 -7.60 -24.73 4.46
CA GLU A 53 -7.41 -26.18 4.27
C GLU A 53 -5.96 -26.62 4.47
N ARG A 54 -4.99 -25.73 4.21
CA ARG A 54 -3.55 -26.03 4.23
C ARG A 54 -2.81 -25.08 5.17
N PRO A 55 -2.66 -25.42 6.47
CA PRO A 55 -2.11 -24.51 7.47
C PRO A 55 -0.74 -23.90 7.16
N ALA A 56 0.09 -24.56 6.34
CA ALA A 56 1.37 -24.03 5.88
C ALA A 56 1.23 -22.72 5.07
N TYR A 57 0.09 -22.49 4.41
CA TYR A 57 -0.16 -21.27 3.63
C TYR A 57 -0.42 -20.04 4.53
N THR A 58 -0.68 -20.23 5.83
CA THR A 58 -0.76 -19.13 6.80
C THR A 58 0.54 -18.33 6.80
N ALA A 59 1.69 -19.02 6.76
CA ALA A 59 3.03 -18.42 6.66
C ALA A 59 3.11 -17.48 5.46
N TYR A 60 2.62 -17.92 4.30
CA TYR A 60 2.66 -17.17 3.05
C TYR A 60 1.72 -15.96 3.03
N ALA A 61 0.51 -16.08 3.59
CA ALA A 61 -0.40 -14.93 3.71
C ALA A 61 0.20 -13.83 4.59
N ALA A 62 0.74 -14.18 5.76
CA ALA A 62 1.40 -13.21 6.62
C ALA A 62 2.68 -12.64 5.97
N ALA A 63 3.47 -13.49 5.29
CA ALA A 63 4.68 -13.09 4.59
C ALA A 63 4.38 -12.07 3.49
N ASN A 64 3.42 -12.37 2.60
CA ASN A 64 3.05 -11.51 1.48
C ASN A 64 2.52 -10.17 1.99
N MET A 65 1.53 -10.19 2.90
CA MET A 65 0.95 -8.99 3.51
C MET A 65 1.98 -8.08 4.19
N THR A 66 2.87 -8.64 5.02
CA THR A 66 3.92 -7.85 5.70
C THR A 66 5.00 -7.39 4.71
N GLY A 67 5.24 -8.17 3.66
CA GLY A 67 6.12 -7.88 2.56
C GLY A 67 5.73 -6.64 1.78
N SER A 68 4.54 -6.63 1.18
CA SER A 68 4.00 -5.50 0.40
C SER A 68 3.96 -4.22 1.21
N ASN A 69 3.40 -4.31 2.42
CA ASN A 69 3.29 -3.18 3.33
C ASN A 69 4.63 -2.54 3.70
N ARG A 70 5.70 -3.35 3.85
CA ARG A 70 7.04 -2.84 4.15
C ARG A 70 7.81 -2.41 2.92
N LEU A 71 7.61 -3.07 1.79
CA LEU A 71 8.24 -2.71 0.51
C LEU A 71 7.73 -1.35 0.04
N LEU A 72 6.43 -1.06 0.19
CA LEU A 72 5.86 0.23 -0.18
C LEU A 72 6.49 1.40 0.59
N ILE A 73 6.65 1.27 1.91
CA ILE A 73 7.28 2.29 2.76
C ILE A 73 8.80 2.29 2.62
N GLY A 74 9.44 1.12 2.60
CA GLY A 74 10.88 0.95 2.65
C GLY A 74 11.57 1.14 1.29
N VAL A 75 10.85 0.92 0.20
CA VAL A 75 11.36 1.08 -1.17
C VAL A 75 10.56 2.13 -1.92
N GLY A 76 9.22 2.02 -1.95
CA GLY A 76 8.37 2.89 -2.75
C GLY A 76 8.51 4.38 -2.41
N TRP A 77 8.30 4.74 -1.13
CA TRP A 77 8.40 6.14 -0.71
C TRP A 77 9.82 6.71 -0.89
N PRO A 78 10.90 5.98 -0.53
CA PRO A 78 12.26 6.42 -0.81
C PRO A 78 12.55 6.59 -2.29
N LEU A 79 12.10 5.64 -3.13
CA LEU A 79 12.26 5.71 -4.57
C LEU A 79 11.61 6.98 -5.13
N VAL A 80 10.38 7.29 -4.75
CA VAL A 80 9.68 8.53 -5.14
C VAL A 80 10.46 9.77 -4.71
N ALA A 81 10.91 9.85 -3.45
CA ALA A 81 11.66 11.00 -2.96
C ALA A 81 13.01 11.19 -3.68
N LEU A 82 13.71 10.10 -4.01
CA LEU A 82 14.97 10.12 -4.74
C LEU A 82 14.75 10.50 -6.21
N LEU A 83 13.77 9.90 -6.88
CA LEU A 83 13.42 10.21 -8.26
C LEU A 83 12.96 11.66 -8.42
N PHE A 84 12.22 12.20 -7.45
CA PHE A 84 11.87 13.62 -7.40
C PHE A 84 13.11 14.51 -7.29
N ALA A 85 14.03 14.19 -6.37
CA ALA A 85 15.29 14.94 -6.24
C ALA A 85 16.14 14.89 -7.51
N ILE A 86 16.18 13.73 -8.20
CA ILE A 86 16.85 13.56 -9.50
C ILE A 86 16.15 14.41 -10.58
N GLY A 87 14.82 14.39 -10.63
CA GLY A 87 14.03 15.18 -11.56
C GLY A 87 14.28 16.69 -11.42
N LEU A 88 14.35 17.20 -10.18
CA LEU A 88 14.70 18.60 -9.90
C LEU A 88 16.11 18.94 -10.37
N ARG A 89 17.11 18.07 -10.07
CA ARG A 89 18.50 18.28 -10.51
C ARG A 89 18.62 18.30 -12.03
N ARG A 90 17.94 17.40 -12.75
CA ARG A 90 17.92 17.37 -14.22
C ARG A 90 17.35 18.66 -14.82
N ARG A 91 16.43 19.31 -14.11
CA ARG A 91 15.83 20.61 -14.47
C ARG A 91 16.61 21.81 -13.91
N LYS A 92 17.81 21.61 -13.35
CA LYS A 92 18.65 22.65 -12.73
C LYS A 92 17.92 23.44 -11.62
N ARG A 93 17.03 22.77 -10.88
CA ARG A 93 16.33 23.34 -9.72
C ARG A 93 16.93 22.84 -8.41
N ASP A 94 16.85 23.64 -7.36
CA ASP A 94 17.28 23.24 -6.02
C ASP A 94 16.47 22.07 -5.49
N VAL A 95 17.16 21.12 -4.87
CA VAL A 95 16.53 19.94 -4.25
C VAL A 95 15.74 20.40 -3.04
N ARG A 96 14.42 20.25 -3.10
CA ARG A 96 13.50 20.48 -1.98
C ARG A 96 12.86 19.16 -1.52
N PRO A 97 12.34 19.09 -0.29
CA PRO A 97 11.55 17.94 0.16
C PRO A 97 10.31 17.75 -0.71
N VAL A 98 9.86 16.50 -0.83
CA VAL A 98 8.51 16.17 -1.31
C VAL A 98 7.51 16.79 -0.34
N ARG A 99 6.49 17.49 -0.86
CA ARG A 99 5.47 18.17 -0.07
C ARG A 99 4.11 17.54 -0.32
N LEU A 100 3.46 17.14 0.76
CA LEU A 100 2.06 16.71 0.76
C LEU A 100 1.15 17.90 1.08
N ARG A 101 -0.02 17.94 0.44
CA ARG A 101 -1.05 18.94 0.75
C ARG A 101 -1.70 18.66 2.12
N PRO A 102 -2.25 19.69 2.81
CA PRO A 102 -2.94 19.51 4.09
C PRO A 102 -4.05 18.44 4.10
N ARG A 103 -4.73 18.22 2.97
CA ARG A 103 -5.76 17.16 2.83
C ARG A 103 -5.22 15.76 3.15
N ARG A 104 -3.93 15.51 2.89
CA ARG A 104 -3.25 14.22 3.13
C ARG A 104 -3.12 13.85 4.62
N ARG A 105 -3.51 14.75 5.51
CA ARG A 105 -3.69 14.45 6.93
C ARG A 105 -4.78 13.42 7.17
N LEU A 106 -5.77 13.30 6.28
CA LEU A 106 -6.81 12.28 6.38
C LEU A 106 -6.20 10.86 6.35
N GLU A 107 -5.40 10.56 5.34
CA GLU A 107 -4.70 9.30 5.15
C GLU A 107 -3.75 9.02 6.32
N LEU A 108 -2.96 10.02 6.74
CA LEU A 108 -2.07 9.89 7.89
C LEU A 108 -2.84 9.59 9.19
N GLY A 109 -4.02 10.18 9.37
CA GLY A 109 -4.90 9.91 10.50
C GLY A 109 -5.38 8.47 10.52
N PHE A 110 -5.92 7.98 9.39
CA PHE A 110 -6.36 6.59 9.28
C PHE A 110 -5.21 5.59 9.42
N LEU A 111 -4.04 5.87 8.84
CA LEU A 111 -2.84 5.05 9.03
C LEU A 111 -2.37 5.03 10.48
N MET A 112 -2.48 6.15 11.19
CA MET A 112 -2.16 6.20 12.62
C MET A 112 -3.12 5.34 13.44
N LEU A 113 -4.44 5.43 13.20
CA LEU A 113 -5.43 4.59 13.87
C LEU A 113 -5.22 3.11 13.56
N ALA A 114 -5.03 2.75 12.29
CA ALA A 114 -4.77 1.37 11.86
C ALA A 114 -3.45 0.84 12.44
N GLY A 115 -2.38 1.65 12.43
CA GLY A 115 -1.08 1.30 13.02
C GLY A 115 -1.14 1.07 14.52
N LEU A 116 -1.86 1.92 15.27
CA LEU A 116 -2.06 1.75 16.70
C LEU A 116 -2.89 0.50 17.02
N TYR A 117 -3.95 0.26 16.26
CA TYR A 117 -4.76 -0.95 16.38
C TYR A 117 -3.95 -2.22 16.08
N ALA A 118 -3.12 -2.17 15.03
CA ALA A 118 -2.29 -3.28 14.57
C ALA A 118 -1.32 -3.78 15.64
N ILE A 119 -0.88 -2.96 16.61
CA ILE A 119 -0.05 -3.40 17.75
C ILE A 119 -0.76 -4.49 18.57
N SER A 120 -2.09 -4.48 18.60
CA SER A 120 -2.86 -5.45 19.37
C SER A 120 -2.83 -6.88 18.79
N VAL A 121 -2.50 -7.02 17.50
CA VAL A 121 -2.39 -8.32 16.82
C VAL A 121 -1.17 -9.10 17.33
N PRO A 122 0.06 -8.52 17.38
CA PRO A 122 1.22 -9.20 17.98
C PRO A 122 1.03 -9.68 19.42
N VAL A 123 0.28 -8.91 20.23
CA VAL A 123 -0.03 -9.26 21.61
C VAL A 123 -0.91 -10.52 21.69
N ARG A 124 -1.83 -10.69 20.72
CA ARG A 124 -2.72 -11.86 20.63
C ARG A 124 -2.16 -13.00 19.78
N SER A 125 -1.08 -12.77 19.04
CA SER A 125 -0.51 -13.71 18.05
C SER A 125 -1.55 -14.28 17.07
N SER A 126 -2.54 -13.46 16.70
CA SER A 126 -3.64 -13.89 15.85
C SER A 126 -4.39 -12.73 15.20
N LEU A 127 -4.92 -12.98 14.00
CA LEU A 127 -5.88 -12.14 13.30
C LEU A 127 -7.28 -12.79 13.38
N GLN A 128 -8.21 -12.10 14.02
CA GLN A 128 -9.57 -12.55 14.29
C GLN A 128 -10.57 -11.88 13.34
N LEU A 129 -11.78 -12.45 13.24
CA LEU A 129 -12.88 -11.82 12.51
C LEU A 129 -13.21 -10.41 13.03
N MET A 130 -13.00 -10.14 14.31
CA MET A 130 -13.17 -8.80 14.87
C MET A 130 -12.14 -7.80 14.31
N ASP A 131 -10.89 -8.24 14.06
CA ASP A 131 -9.88 -7.41 13.40
C ASP A 131 -10.33 -7.04 11.98
N ALA A 132 -10.99 -7.97 11.27
CA ALA A 132 -11.62 -7.70 9.99
C ALA A 132 -12.63 -6.56 10.09
N VAL A 133 -13.60 -6.69 11.01
CA VAL A 133 -14.66 -5.69 11.19
C VAL A 133 -14.06 -4.31 11.46
N ILE A 134 -13.06 -4.22 12.36
CA ILE A 134 -12.45 -2.95 12.74
C ILE A 134 -11.68 -2.33 11.57
N LEU A 135 -10.81 -3.09 10.91
CA LEU A 135 -9.98 -2.58 9.81
C LEU A 135 -10.80 -2.23 8.57
N LEU A 136 -11.82 -3.03 8.25
CA LEU A 136 -12.75 -2.74 7.16
C LEU A 136 -13.61 -1.51 7.47
N THR A 137 -14.05 -1.34 8.72
CA THR A 137 -14.77 -0.12 9.12
C THR A 137 -13.89 1.12 8.98
N LEU A 138 -12.61 1.04 9.38
CA LEU A 138 -11.65 2.12 9.15
C LEU A 138 -11.48 2.43 7.66
N PHE A 139 -11.38 1.42 6.81
CA PHE A 139 -11.25 1.63 5.37
C PHE A 139 -12.51 2.22 4.74
N VAL A 140 -13.70 1.73 5.10
CA VAL A 140 -14.98 2.28 4.61
C VAL A 140 -15.16 3.72 5.08
N ALA A 141 -14.82 4.03 6.34
CA ALA A 141 -14.82 5.39 6.84
C ALA A 141 -13.83 6.28 6.07
N TYR A 142 -12.63 5.78 5.76
CA TYR A 142 -11.65 6.46 4.92
C TYR A 142 -12.19 6.76 3.52
N LEU A 143 -12.80 5.78 2.85
CA LEU A 143 -13.41 5.98 1.53
C LEU A 143 -14.54 7.00 1.58
N TRP A 144 -15.42 6.90 2.58
CA TRP A 144 -16.51 7.87 2.77
C TRP A 144 -15.97 9.28 2.96
N ARG A 145 -14.92 9.47 3.79
CA ARG A 145 -14.30 10.78 4.01
C ARG A 145 -13.60 11.32 2.77
N THR A 146 -12.88 10.47 2.04
CA THR A 146 -12.15 10.88 0.83
C THR A 146 -13.09 11.23 -0.32
N SER A 147 -14.23 10.53 -0.41
CA SER A 147 -15.28 10.80 -1.41
C SER A 147 -15.91 12.20 -1.31
N ARG A 148 -15.76 12.86 -0.16
CA ARG A 148 -16.29 14.20 0.14
C ARG A 148 -15.25 15.30 -0.06
N GLN A 149 -14.02 14.95 -0.44
CA GLN A 149 -12.99 15.92 -0.80
C GLN A 149 -13.15 16.35 -2.26
N GLU A 150 -12.85 17.63 -2.53
CA GLU A 150 -12.77 18.15 -3.90
C GLU A 150 -11.76 17.33 -4.71
N HIS A 151 -12.23 16.79 -5.84
CA HIS A 151 -11.39 16.09 -6.78
C HIS A 151 -10.76 17.08 -7.74
N GLU A 152 -9.45 16.97 -7.90
CA GLU A 152 -8.78 17.57 -9.03
C GLU A 152 -8.99 16.68 -10.25
N GLU A 153 -9.20 17.29 -11.41
CA GLU A 153 -9.23 16.54 -12.65
C GLU A 153 -7.88 15.84 -12.85
N PRO A 154 -7.88 14.55 -13.24
CA PRO A 154 -6.63 13.83 -13.44
C PRO A 154 -5.83 14.44 -14.59
N GLU A 155 -4.56 14.76 -14.35
CA GLU A 155 -3.63 15.05 -15.44
C GLU A 155 -3.27 13.75 -16.17
N LEU A 156 -4.07 13.41 -17.18
CA LEU A 156 -3.86 12.21 -17.98
C LEU A 156 -2.64 12.38 -18.91
N VAL A 157 -1.78 11.36 -18.98
CA VAL A 157 -0.63 11.37 -19.89
C VAL A 157 -0.49 10.05 -20.63
N GLY A 158 -0.21 10.12 -21.94
CA GLY A 158 0.07 8.94 -22.76
C GLY A 158 -1.20 8.21 -23.17
N LEU A 159 -1.25 6.89 -22.98
CA LEU A 159 -2.39 6.07 -23.40
C LEU A 159 -3.71 6.50 -22.74
N PRO A 160 -3.77 6.79 -21.42
CA PRO A 160 -4.97 7.34 -20.79
C PRO A 160 -5.47 8.62 -21.45
N ALA A 161 -4.58 9.54 -21.82
CA ALA A 161 -4.96 10.78 -22.50
C ALA A 161 -5.58 10.50 -23.88
N ALA A 162 -4.96 9.61 -24.67
CA ALA A 162 -5.48 9.22 -25.98
C ALA A 162 -6.85 8.51 -25.88
N LEU A 163 -7.06 7.68 -24.85
CA LEU A 163 -8.36 7.04 -24.61
C LEU A 163 -9.42 8.03 -24.13
N ALA A 164 -9.02 9.08 -23.40
CA ALA A 164 -9.94 10.12 -22.93
C ALA A 164 -10.54 10.94 -24.08
N GLU A 165 -9.83 11.08 -25.21
CA GLU A 165 -10.32 11.77 -26.42
C GLU A 165 -11.45 11.03 -27.15
N LEU A 166 -11.64 9.74 -26.88
CA LEU A 166 -12.71 8.96 -27.51
C LEU A 166 -14.10 9.47 -27.09
N PRO A 167 -15.13 9.38 -27.96
CA PRO A 167 -16.50 9.63 -27.57
C PRO A 167 -16.93 8.76 -26.38
N ARG A 168 -17.86 9.27 -25.57
CA ARG A 168 -18.25 8.66 -24.28
C ARG A 168 -18.56 7.16 -24.35
N THR A 169 -19.34 6.74 -25.35
CA THR A 169 -19.76 5.33 -25.48
C THR A 169 -18.60 4.38 -25.82
N PRO A 170 -17.81 4.60 -26.89
CA PRO A 170 -16.65 3.75 -27.18
C PRO A 170 -15.59 3.83 -26.07
N ARG A 171 -15.37 4.99 -25.45
CA ARG A 171 -14.46 5.13 -24.31
C ARG A 171 -14.86 4.21 -23.16
N ARG A 172 -16.13 4.28 -22.71
CA ARG A 172 -16.66 3.42 -21.65
C ARG A 172 -16.60 1.95 -22.01
N ALA A 173 -16.92 1.59 -23.25
CA ALA A 173 -16.84 0.20 -23.72
C ALA A 173 -15.40 -0.34 -23.64
N VAL A 174 -14.41 0.44 -24.08
CA VAL A 174 -12.99 0.09 -23.98
C VAL A 174 -12.58 -0.05 -22.52
N VAL A 175 -12.87 0.95 -21.68
CA VAL A 175 -12.52 0.94 -20.24
C VAL A 175 -13.12 -0.27 -19.52
N ILE A 176 -14.41 -0.55 -19.71
CA ILE A 176 -15.09 -1.71 -19.12
C ILE A 176 -14.47 -3.02 -19.61
N THR A 177 -14.20 -3.14 -20.91
CA THR A 177 -13.58 -4.34 -21.50
C THR A 177 -12.19 -4.57 -20.91
N VAL A 178 -11.39 -3.51 -20.78
CA VAL A 178 -10.05 -3.57 -20.19
C VAL A 178 -10.13 -3.98 -18.71
N PHE A 179 -11.06 -3.42 -17.94
CA PHE A 179 -11.27 -3.84 -16.55
C PHE A 179 -11.62 -5.32 -16.42
N ILE A 180 -12.59 -5.80 -17.20
CA ILE A 180 -13.01 -7.21 -17.17
C ILE A 180 -11.86 -8.13 -17.58
N ALA A 181 -11.16 -7.80 -18.67
CA ALA A 181 -10.05 -8.59 -19.16
C ALA A 181 -8.90 -8.65 -18.15
N ALA A 182 -8.53 -7.51 -17.56
CA ALA A 182 -7.44 -7.45 -16.60
C ALA A 182 -7.80 -8.16 -15.28
N ALA A 183 -9.03 -7.99 -14.77
CA ALA A 183 -9.51 -8.73 -13.61
C ALA A 183 -9.53 -10.24 -13.86
N ALA A 184 -9.96 -10.67 -15.06
CA ALA A 184 -9.92 -12.09 -15.46
C ALA A 184 -8.48 -12.62 -15.52
N PHE A 185 -7.55 -11.87 -16.13
CA PHE A 185 -6.15 -12.28 -16.19
C PHE A 185 -5.50 -12.38 -14.81
N ILE A 186 -5.80 -11.45 -13.90
CA ILE A 186 -5.33 -11.50 -12.51
C ILE A 186 -5.91 -12.72 -11.81
N GLY A 187 -7.23 -12.91 -11.85
CA GLY A 187 -7.90 -14.04 -11.18
C GLY A 187 -7.41 -15.41 -11.68
N LEU A 188 -7.21 -15.56 -12.99
CA LEU A 188 -6.69 -16.79 -13.59
C LEU A 188 -5.18 -16.98 -13.32
N SER A 189 -4.44 -15.90 -13.08
CA SER A 189 -2.97 -15.96 -12.88
C SER A 189 -2.55 -16.01 -11.42
N ALA A 190 -3.38 -15.55 -10.47
CA ALA A 190 -3.00 -15.41 -9.06
C ALA A 190 -2.55 -16.73 -8.43
N LYS A 191 -3.40 -17.78 -8.51
CA LYS A 191 -3.05 -19.13 -8.03
C LYS A 191 -1.78 -19.70 -8.68
N PRO A 192 -1.68 -19.83 -10.02
CA PRO A 192 -0.48 -20.42 -10.62
C PRO A 192 0.77 -19.56 -10.44
N PHE A 193 0.63 -18.24 -10.25
CA PHE A 193 1.74 -17.37 -9.86
C PHE A 193 2.21 -17.67 -8.43
N ALA A 194 1.29 -17.70 -7.47
CA ALA A 194 1.58 -17.99 -6.07
C ALA A 194 2.17 -19.38 -5.87
N ASP A 195 1.53 -20.42 -6.43
CA ASP A 195 2.05 -21.79 -6.39
C ASP A 195 3.41 -21.89 -7.10
N GLY A 196 3.60 -21.15 -8.21
CA GLY A 196 4.87 -21.10 -8.94
C GLY A 196 6.02 -20.46 -8.14
N LEU A 197 5.74 -19.46 -7.30
CA LEU A 197 6.73 -18.88 -6.40
C LEU A 197 7.18 -19.87 -5.33
N VAL A 198 6.21 -20.54 -4.70
CA VAL A 198 6.48 -21.55 -3.65
C VAL A 198 7.25 -22.74 -4.24
N GLU A 199 6.77 -23.30 -5.35
CA GLU A 199 7.42 -24.42 -6.03
C GLU A 199 8.80 -24.04 -6.58
N GLY A 200 8.95 -22.82 -7.09
CA GLY A 200 10.24 -22.26 -7.49
C GLY A 200 11.22 -22.23 -6.32
N GLY A 201 10.78 -21.76 -5.15
CA GLY A 201 11.57 -21.79 -3.91
C GLY A 201 12.11 -23.17 -3.59
N ARG A 202 11.23 -24.19 -3.59
CA ARG A 202 11.61 -25.59 -3.35
C ARG A 202 12.63 -26.11 -4.35
N ARG A 203 12.42 -25.85 -5.64
CA ARG A 203 13.31 -26.35 -6.71
C ARG A 203 14.68 -25.73 -6.68
N PHE A 204 14.77 -24.44 -6.37
CA PHE A 204 16.03 -23.69 -6.36
C PHE A 204 16.68 -23.63 -4.97
N GLY A 205 16.09 -24.26 -3.95
CA GLY A 205 16.60 -24.23 -2.58
C GLY A 205 16.56 -22.84 -1.94
N LEU A 206 15.61 -21.99 -2.36
CA LEU A 206 15.40 -20.64 -1.83
C LEU A 206 14.29 -20.68 -0.77
N ASP A 207 14.40 -19.84 0.26
CA ASP A 207 13.36 -19.70 1.30
C ASP A 207 12.05 -19.20 0.65
N GLU A 208 11.02 -20.07 0.67
CA GLU A 208 9.69 -19.79 0.13
C GLU A 208 9.06 -18.56 0.78
N PHE A 209 9.29 -18.37 2.09
CA PHE A 209 8.81 -17.21 2.84
C PHE A 209 9.41 -15.92 2.28
N LEU A 210 10.71 -15.90 1.97
CA LEU A 210 11.36 -14.71 1.40
C LEU A 210 10.88 -14.43 -0.03
N LEU A 211 10.65 -15.46 -0.84
CA LEU A 211 10.09 -15.28 -2.18
C LEU A 211 8.67 -14.71 -2.13
N VAL A 212 7.82 -15.27 -1.27
CA VAL A 212 6.46 -14.78 -1.09
C VAL A 212 6.46 -13.37 -0.49
N GLN A 213 7.35 -13.09 0.47
CA GLN A 213 7.41 -11.79 1.13
C GLN A 213 7.95 -10.67 0.23
N TRP A 214 8.89 -10.95 -0.67
CA TRP A 214 9.58 -9.89 -1.40
C TRP A 214 9.33 -9.94 -2.90
N LEU A 215 9.33 -11.12 -3.52
CA LEU A 215 9.22 -11.23 -4.97
C LEU A 215 7.77 -11.10 -5.47
N ALA A 216 6.80 -11.66 -4.73
CA ALA A 216 5.39 -11.49 -5.05
C ALA A 216 4.98 -10.00 -4.99
N PRO A 217 5.16 -9.29 -3.86
CA PRO A 217 4.85 -7.87 -3.76
C PRO A 217 5.60 -6.99 -4.74
N LEU A 218 6.88 -7.26 -4.97
CA LEU A 218 7.65 -6.49 -5.96
C LEU A 218 7.02 -6.58 -7.36
N SER A 219 6.44 -7.73 -7.70
CA SER A 219 5.80 -7.95 -8.99
C SER A 219 4.41 -7.32 -9.07
N SER A 220 3.59 -7.45 -8.02
CA SER A 220 2.22 -6.90 -7.97
C SER A 220 2.22 -5.37 -7.84
N GLU A 221 3.18 -4.78 -7.12
CA GLU A 221 3.28 -3.34 -6.84
C GLU A 221 4.08 -2.56 -7.89
N ALA A 222 4.91 -3.23 -8.71
CA ALA A 222 5.77 -2.57 -9.70
C ALA A 222 5.05 -1.54 -10.60
N PRO A 223 3.85 -1.81 -11.14
CA PRO A 223 3.11 -0.86 -11.97
C PRO A 223 2.81 0.46 -11.22
N GLU A 224 2.35 0.37 -9.97
CA GLU A 224 2.09 1.55 -9.13
C GLU A 224 3.39 2.32 -8.87
N LEU A 225 4.47 1.62 -8.49
CA LEU A 225 5.77 2.23 -8.24
C LEU A 225 6.36 2.92 -9.49
N ILE A 226 6.15 2.34 -10.67
CA ILE A 226 6.61 2.93 -11.94
C ILE A 226 5.83 4.21 -12.25
N VAL A 227 4.50 4.20 -12.12
CA VAL A 227 3.66 5.38 -12.35
C VAL A 227 4.03 6.50 -11.37
N ALA A 228 4.10 6.20 -10.07
CA ALA A 228 4.52 7.16 -9.05
C ALA A 228 5.94 7.70 -9.31
N GLY A 229 6.85 6.84 -9.76
CA GLY A 229 8.21 7.24 -10.15
C GLY A 229 8.25 8.19 -11.34
N ILE A 230 7.42 7.97 -12.37
CA ILE A 230 7.31 8.87 -13.53
C ILE A 230 6.81 10.25 -13.10
N LEU A 231 5.78 10.30 -12.26
CA LEU A 231 5.25 11.56 -11.70
C LEU A 231 6.31 12.29 -10.88
N ALA A 232 7.04 11.57 -10.03
CA ALA A 232 8.13 12.11 -9.22
C ALA A 232 9.23 12.74 -10.07
N VAL A 233 9.75 12.03 -11.10
CA VAL A 233 10.76 12.58 -12.02
C VAL A 233 10.24 13.83 -12.75
N ARG A 234 8.93 13.88 -13.03
CA ARG A 234 8.27 15.04 -13.65
C ARG A 234 8.01 16.20 -12.70
N GLY A 235 8.39 16.07 -11.43
CA GLY A 235 8.26 17.12 -10.43
C GLY A 235 6.88 17.23 -9.82
N ASP A 236 6.00 16.25 -10.05
CA ASP A 236 4.70 16.15 -9.38
C ASP A 236 4.84 15.31 -8.10
N ASP A 237 5.38 15.95 -7.07
CA ASP A 237 5.70 15.29 -5.81
C ASP A 237 4.48 14.99 -4.94
N GLU A 238 3.39 15.75 -5.07
CA GLU A 238 2.16 15.55 -4.30
C GLU A 238 1.40 14.33 -4.79
N THR A 239 1.16 14.21 -6.10
CA THR A 239 0.46 13.07 -6.68
C THR A 239 1.29 11.81 -6.50
N ALA A 240 2.60 11.87 -6.77
CA ALA A 240 3.48 10.71 -6.67
C ALA A 240 3.48 10.07 -5.27
N LEU A 241 3.72 10.85 -4.21
CA LEU A 241 3.72 10.30 -2.85
C LEU A 241 2.29 10.12 -2.31
N GLY A 242 1.35 10.97 -2.72
CA GLY A 242 -0.06 10.88 -2.34
C GLY A 242 -0.70 9.56 -2.76
N THR A 243 -0.44 9.09 -3.99
CA THR A 243 -0.94 7.79 -4.46
C THR A 243 -0.40 6.63 -3.62
N LEU A 244 0.93 6.60 -3.37
CA LEU A 244 1.53 5.55 -2.52
C LEU A 244 1.05 5.63 -1.06
N LEU A 245 0.72 6.82 -0.57
CA LEU A 245 0.14 7.00 0.77
C LEU A 245 -1.28 6.42 0.84
N SER A 246 -2.12 6.68 -0.16
CA SER A 246 -3.47 6.10 -0.26
C SER A 246 -3.43 4.58 -0.44
N SER A 247 -2.50 4.05 -1.24
CA SER A 247 -2.27 2.60 -1.38
C SER A 247 -1.84 1.98 -0.06
N LYS A 248 -0.98 2.67 0.70
CA LYS A 248 -0.61 2.21 2.06
C LYS A 248 -1.79 2.16 3.01
N VAL A 249 -2.71 3.12 2.98
CA VAL A 249 -3.97 3.06 3.78
C VAL A 249 -4.72 1.79 3.43
N ASN A 250 -4.90 1.51 2.13
CA ASN A 250 -5.63 0.35 1.66
C ASN A 250 -4.97 -0.98 2.09
N GLN A 251 -3.67 -1.14 1.84
CA GLN A 251 -2.89 -2.33 2.20
C GLN A 251 -2.79 -2.54 3.71
N TRP A 252 -2.84 -1.47 4.52
CA TRP A 252 -2.75 -1.58 5.99
C TRP A 252 -4.11 -1.67 6.69
N THR A 253 -5.21 -1.61 5.93
CA THR A 253 -6.58 -1.75 6.45
C THR A 253 -7.34 -2.84 5.73
N LEU A 254 -7.80 -2.60 4.51
CA LEU A 254 -8.61 -3.54 3.74
C LEU A 254 -7.87 -4.87 3.49
N LEU A 255 -6.59 -4.85 3.12
CA LEU A 255 -5.84 -6.08 2.86
C LEU A 255 -5.72 -6.91 4.14
N VAL A 256 -5.16 -6.34 5.21
CA VAL A 256 -5.04 -7.01 6.51
C VAL A 256 -6.40 -7.50 7.03
N GLY A 257 -7.43 -6.67 6.94
CA GLY A 257 -8.79 -7.00 7.40
C GLY A 257 -9.48 -8.07 6.56
N SER A 258 -9.08 -8.28 5.31
CA SER A 258 -9.67 -9.30 4.44
C SER A 258 -9.02 -10.69 4.60
N LEU A 259 -7.82 -10.79 5.17
CA LEU A 259 -7.15 -12.08 5.44
C LEU A 259 -7.97 -13.05 6.32
N PRO A 260 -8.47 -12.67 7.51
CA PRO A 260 -9.28 -13.58 8.33
C PRO A 260 -10.60 -13.97 7.64
N LEU A 261 -11.15 -13.12 6.78
CA LEU A 261 -12.35 -13.45 6.00
C LEU A 261 -12.06 -14.52 4.94
N ALA A 262 -10.97 -14.34 4.19
CA ALA A 262 -10.56 -15.33 3.20
C ALA A 262 -10.18 -16.66 3.85
N TYR A 263 -9.46 -16.62 4.98
CA TYR A 263 -9.14 -17.81 5.77
C TYR A 263 -10.39 -18.59 6.20
N ALA A 264 -11.39 -17.91 6.74
CA ALA A 264 -12.66 -18.55 7.10
C ALA A 264 -13.42 -19.08 5.87
N ALA A 265 -13.43 -18.32 4.76
CA ALA A 265 -14.06 -18.75 3.51
C ALA A 265 -13.40 -19.99 2.89
N GLY A 266 -12.10 -20.16 3.10
CA GLY A 266 -11.33 -21.32 2.64
C GLY A 266 -11.38 -22.52 3.58
N GLY A 267 -12.34 -22.59 4.50
CA GLY A 267 -12.52 -23.72 5.43
C GLY A 267 -11.77 -23.59 6.76
N GLY A 268 -11.08 -22.46 6.99
CA GLY A 268 -10.43 -22.15 8.25
C GLY A 268 -11.40 -21.76 9.36
N GLY A 269 -10.89 -21.64 10.58
CA GLY A 269 -11.65 -21.13 11.73
C GLY A 269 -11.85 -19.61 11.71
N LEU A 270 -12.43 -19.07 12.79
CA LEU A 270 -12.65 -17.61 12.96
C LEU A 270 -11.37 -16.84 13.33
N THR A 271 -10.24 -17.53 13.44
CA THR A 271 -8.96 -16.98 13.92
C THR A 271 -7.81 -17.55 13.11
N LEU A 272 -7.10 -16.67 12.42
CA LEU A 272 -5.85 -16.94 11.73
C LEU A 272 -4.71 -16.78 12.75
N HIS A 273 -4.11 -17.88 13.16
CA HIS A 273 -3.03 -17.88 14.15
C HIS A 273 -1.70 -17.52 13.47
N LEU A 274 -0.90 -16.71 14.15
CA LEU A 274 0.43 -16.31 13.71
C LEU A 274 1.47 -17.06 14.54
N ASP A 275 2.38 -17.76 13.89
CA ASP A 275 3.58 -18.31 14.50
C ASP A 275 4.52 -17.19 14.96
N PRO A 276 5.58 -17.50 15.74
CA PRO A 276 6.51 -16.48 16.25
C PRO A 276 7.12 -15.61 15.13
N ARG A 277 7.55 -16.21 14.01
CA ARG A 277 8.15 -15.49 12.88
C ARG A 277 7.14 -14.49 12.31
N GLN A 278 5.93 -14.94 11.99
CA GLN A 278 4.86 -14.11 11.44
C GLN A 278 4.47 -12.98 12.40
N ASN A 279 4.43 -13.29 13.70
CA ASN A 279 4.10 -12.33 14.73
C ASN A 279 5.13 -11.20 14.83
N GLU A 280 6.41 -11.54 14.72
CA GLU A 280 7.52 -10.58 14.64
C GLU A 280 7.48 -9.75 13.36
N GLU A 281 7.25 -10.38 12.19
CA GLU A 281 7.13 -9.64 10.93
C GLU A 281 5.96 -8.64 10.98
N PHE A 282 4.86 -9.02 11.63
CA PHE A 282 3.71 -8.15 11.84
C PHE A 282 4.06 -6.97 12.75
N LEU A 283 4.74 -7.23 13.89
CA LEU A 283 5.20 -6.19 14.81
C LEU A 283 6.17 -5.22 14.13
N LEU A 284 7.12 -5.75 13.37
CA LEU A 284 8.08 -4.97 12.59
C LEU A 284 7.38 -4.08 11.55
N THR A 285 6.36 -4.62 10.88
CA THR A 285 5.55 -3.87 9.91
C THR A 285 4.73 -2.76 10.59
N ALA A 286 4.10 -3.04 11.73
CA ALA A 286 3.36 -2.04 12.50
C ALA A 286 4.28 -0.93 13.01
N GLY A 287 5.46 -1.28 13.53
CA GLY A 287 6.49 -0.33 13.94
C GLY A 287 6.92 0.57 12.78
N GLN A 288 7.24 0.00 11.61
CA GLN A 288 7.63 0.77 10.42
C GLN A 288 6.50 1.70 9.96
N ALA A 289 5.25 1.24 9.97
CA ALA A 289 4.10 2.05 9.58
C ALA A 289 3.93 3.27 10.50
N LEU A 290 4.02 3.08 11.82
CA LEU A 290 3.91 4.17 12.80
C LEU A 290 5.10 5.14 12.70
N PHE A 291 6.31 4.63 12.48
CA PHE A 291 7.49 5.45 12.22
C PHE A 291 7.32 6.31 10.96
N ALA A 292 6.83 5.72 9.87
CA ALA A 292 6.59 6.41 8.60
C ALA A 292 5.51 7.50 8.74
N VAL A 293 4.42 7.22 9.48
CA VAL A 293 3.41 8.23 9.81
C VAL A 293 4.03 9.38 10.61
N ALA A 294 4.85 9.07 11.62
CA ALA A 294 5.49 10.09 12.45
C ALA A 294 6.43 11.01 11.64
N LEU A 295 7.18 10.44 10.67
CA LEU A 295 7.99 11.21 9.73
C LEU A 295 7.16 12.17 8.88
N LEU A 296 6.00 11.73 8.39
CA LEU A 296 5.14 12.53 7.50
C LEU A 296 4.17 13.48 8.23
N LEU A 297 4.17 13.55 9.56
CA LEU A 297 3.25 14.45 10.29
C LEU A 297 3.39 15.93 9.92
N ASN A 298 4.59 16.34 9.52
CA ASN A 298 4.91 17.68 9.05
C ASN A 298 4.58 17.91 7.56
N LEU A 299 3.99 16.90 6.88
CA LEU A 299 3.62 16.85 5.47
C LEU A 299 4.78 17.05 4.49
N ARG A 300 6.00 16.69 4.92
CA ARG A 300 7.21 16.80 4.09
C ARG A 300 8.03 15.53 4.24
N LEU A 301 8.52 15.00 3.12
CA LEU A 301 9.49 13.92 3.11
C LEU A 301 10.82 14.43 2.56
N ARG A 302 11.80 14.61 3.45
CA ARG A 302 13.16 15.00 3.08
C ARG A 302 13.91 13.79 2.54
N THR A 303 14.85 14.01 1.63
CA THR A 303 15.70 12.93 1.10
C THR A 303 16.44 12.15 2.20
N ARG A 304 16.84 12.81 3.30
CA ARG A 304 17.50 12.13 4.43
C ARG A 304 16.55 11.20 5.20
N GLU A 305 15.29 11.60 5.37
CA GLU A 305 14.24 10.79 6.01
C GLU A 305 13.86 9.61 5.11
N ALA A 306 13.80 9.84 3.80
CA ALA A 306 13.60 8.81 2.79
C ALA A 306 14.75 7.78 2.78
N LEU A 307 16.00 8.24 2.83
CA LEU A 307 17.16 7.36 2.95
C LEU A 307 17.18 6.61 4.29
N LEU A 308 16.71 7.23 5.38
CA LEU A 308 16.56 6.55 6.67
C LEU A 308 15.54 5.41 6.58
N LEU A 309 14.36 5.63 6.00
CA LEU A 309 13.36 4.59 5.74
C LEU A 309 13.94 3.42 4.92
N PHE A 310 14.67 3.75 3.84
CA PHE A 310 15.32 2.72 3.02
C PHE A 310 16.42 1.99 3.78
N ALA A 311 17.27 2.70 4.53
CA ALA A 311 18.37 2.07 5.26
C ALA A 311 17.88 1.14 6.36
N THR A 312 16.87 1.54 7.14
CA THR A 312 16.27 0.69 8.17
C THR A 312 15.51 -0.49 7.58
N PHE A 313 14.91 -0.32 6.40
CA PHE A 313 14.34 -1.42 5.63
C PHE A 313 15.42 -2.37 5.10
N ALA A 314 16.49 -1.87 4.49
CA ALA A 314 17.57 -2.67 3.92
C ALA A 314 18.35 -3.44 4.99
N ALA A 315 18.46 -2.90 6.21
CA ALA A 315 19.13 -3.55 7.33
C ALA A 315 18.58 -4.96 7.63
N GLN A 316 17.28 -5.20 7.45
CA GLN A 316 16.67 -6.51 7.71
C GLN A 316 17.16 -7.61 6.75
N PHE A 317 17.65 -7.26 5.56
CA PHE A 317 18.20 -8.21 4.59
C PHE A 317 19.66 -8.55 4.89
N VAL A 318 20.41 -7.58 5.41
CA VAL A 318 21.80 -7.78 5.84
C VAL A 318 21.85 -8.59 7.13
N PHE A 319 20.84 -8.40 8.00
CA PHE A 319 20.74 -9.02 9.30
C PHE A 319 19.39 -9.75 9.45
N PRO A 320 19.25 -10.95 8.85
CA PRO A 320 17.98 -11.68 8.82
C PRO A 320 17.63 -12.37 10.15
N GLN A 321 18.46 -12.22 11.19
CA GLN A 321 18.28 -12.91 12.46
C GLN A 321 17.02 -12.40 13.20
N GLU A 322 16.32 -13.33 13.87
CA GLU A 322 15.13 -13.07 14.69
C GLU A 322 15.32 -11.89 15.66
N ASN A 323 16.38 -11.95 16.48
CA ASN A 323 16.69 -10.89 17.43
C ASN A 323 16.75 -9.52 16.74
N VAL A 324 17.33 -9.45 15.53
CA VAL A 324 17.48 -8.19 14.80
C VAL A 324 16.14 -7.66 14.31
N ARG A 325 15.18 -8.50 13.94
CA ARG A 325 13.80 -8.04 13.64
C ARG A 325 13.16 -7.35 14.84
N LEU A 326 13.29 -7.94 16.02
CA LEU A 326 12.78 -7.35 17.26
C LEU A 326 13.49 -6.04 17.61
N TRP A 327 14.82 -5.98 17.47
CA TRP A 327 15.59 -4.74 17.65
C TRP A 327 15.16 -3.65 16.66
N LEU A 328 14.94 -4.00 15.39
CA LEU A 328 14.45 -3.06 14.36
C LEU A 328 13.03 -2.58 14.66
N ALA A 329 12.13 -3.47 15.10
CA ALA A 329 10.79 -3.10 15.51
C ALA A 329 10.81 -2.12 16.70
N GLY A 330 11.65 -2.40 17.70
CA GLY A 330 11.88 -1.51 18.83
C GLY A 330 12.48 -0.17 18.41
N ALA A 331 13.43 -0.16 17.48
CA ALA A 331 14.02 1.05 16.93
C ALA A 331 12.99 1.91 16.19
N TYR A 332 12.14 1.30 15.35
CA TYR A 332 11.03 2.01 14.71
C TYR A 332 10.05 2.61 15.74
N GLY A 333 9.70 1.84 16.77
CA GLY A 333 8.85 2.32 17.86
C GLY A 333 9.44 3.53 18.59
N LEU A 334 10.72 3.44 18.99
CA LEU A 334 11.42 4.53 19.67
C LEU A 334 11.52 5.77 18.79
N LEU A 335 11.99 5.63 17.55
CA LEU A 335 12.10 6.73 16.60
C LEU A 335 10.73 7.36 16.31
N GLY A 336 9.70 6.53 16.17
CA GLY A 336 8.31 6.96 16.01
C GLY A 336 7.87 7.83 17.19
N VAL A 337 8.06 7.37 18.43
CA VAL A 337 7.70 8.14 19.65
C VAL A 337 8.46 9.47 19.71
N VAL A 338 9.76 9.47 19.44
CA VAL A 338 10.57 10.70 19.43
C VAL A 338 10.06 11.69 18.38
N LEU A 339 9.75 11.23 17.17
CA LEU A 339 9.20 12.07 16.11
C LEU A 339 7.78 12.56 16.41
N LEU A 340 6.93 11.71 17.00
CA LEU A 340 5.60 12.10 17.47
C LEU A 340 5.70 13.20 18.53
N ALA A 341 6.64 13.09 19.47
CA ALA A 341 6.89 14.12 20.48
C ALA A 341 7.40 15.42 19.85
N HIS A 342 8.29 15.32 18.87
CA HIS A 342 8.82 16.48 18.12
C HIS A 342 7.74 17.17 17.27
N HIS A 343 6.84 16.39 16.65
CA HIS A 343 5.75 16.86 15.79
C HIS A 343 4.40 16.89 16.51
N ARG A 344 4.38 16.97 17.85
CA ARG A 344 3.15 16.92 18.67
C ARG A 344 2.10 17.96 18.30
N SER A 345 2.51 19.12 17.79
CA SER A 345 1.60 20.17 17.31
C SER A 345 0.80 19.74 16.06
N SER A 346 1.32 18.80 15.27
CA SER A 346 0.68 18.27 14.08
C SER A 346 -0.26 17.09 14.36
N LEU A 347 -0.20 16.49 15.56
CA LEU A 347 -1.08 15.38 15.95
C LEU A 347 -2.54 15.78 15.98
N LYS A 348 -2.88 16.88 16.66
CA LYS A 348 -4.26 17.36 16.76
C LYS A 348 -4.85 17.64 15.37
N PRO A 349 -4.20 18.44 14.49
CA PRO A 349 -4.66 18.62 13.10
C PRO A 349 -4.89 17.31 12.34
N THR A 350 -3.98 16.34 12.47
CA THR A 350 -4.09 15.05 11.79
C THR A 350 -5.28 14.23 12.30
N LEU A 351 -5.49 14.16 13.62
CA LEU A 351 -6.64 13.47 14.20
C LEU A 351 -7.97 14.17 13.89
N THR A 352 -7.99 15.50 13.92
CA THR A 352 -9.19 16.27 13.59
C THR A 352 -9.58 16.11 12.13
N ALA A 353 -8.63 15.89 11.22
CA ALA A 353 -8.92 15.66 9.80
C ALA A 353 -9.77 14.39 9.57
N ILE A 354 -9.70 13.41 10.48
CA ILE A 354 -10.55 12.21 10.43
C ILE A 354 -12.02 12.58 10.69
N ALA A 355 -12.28 13.46 11.66
CA ALA A 355 -13.62 13.77 12.14
C ALA A 355 -14.27 14.99 11.44
N VAL A 356 -13.47 15.97 11.02
CA VAL A 356 -13.95 17.28 10.53
C VAL A 356 -13.58 17.42 9.06
N GLU A 357 -14.55 17.75 8.19
CA GLU A 357 -14.25 18.15 6.80
C GLU A 357 -13.28 19.34 6.80
N PRO A 358 -12.20 19.30 6.00
CA PRO A 358 -11.33 20.47 5.89
C PRO A 358 -12.21 21.66 5.45
N SER A 359 -12.25 22.72 6.27
CA SER A 359 -12.84 23.99 5.87
C SER A 359 -12.07 24.51 4.65
N ASN A 360 -12.79 25.01 3.63
CA ASN A 360 -12.26 25.56 2.37
C ASN A 360 -11.38 26.84 2.53
N GLU A 361 -10.77 27.06 3.69
CA GLU A 361 -9.93 28.21 3.97
C GLU A 361 -8.45 27.82 3.94
N ALA A 362 -7.85 27.93 2.74
CA ALA A 362 -6.55 28.57 2.53
C ALA A 362 -6.19 28.57 1.04
N SER A 363 -6.85 29.41 0.25
CA SER A 363 -6.24 29.98 -0.95
C SER A 363 -5.42 31.20 -0.53
N PRO A 364 -4.09 31.20 -0.69
CA PRO A 364 -3.33 32.39 -1.02
C PRO A 364 -3.20 32.56 -2.53
#